data_AF-A0A1Z5L3X3-F1
#
_entry.id   AF-A0A1Z5L3X3-F1
#
_cell.length_a   1.000
_cell.length_b   1.000
_cell.length_c   1.000
_cell.angle_alpha   90.00
_cell.angle_beta   90.00
_cell.angle_gamma   90.00
#
_symmetry.space_group_name_H-M   'P 1'
#
loop_
_entity.id
_entity.type
_entity.pdbx_description
1 polymer ?
#
loop_
_entity_poly.entity_id
_entity_poly.type
_entity_poly.pdbx_seq_one_letter_code
_entity_poly.pdbx_strand_id
1 'polypeptide(L)'
;MQKTAKSMIELEIDMNQRIVEWAVIQESGHKLKPLYGPSYTGLANLGNSCYLNSVMQVVFSIPEFQRKFYDQSESMFDNAPMDPTQDFSVQMSKLAVGLLSGEYSKAPVSQGDEATSENEEQPGIKPIMFKTLIGKGHPEFSTKRQQDAQEFFLHLLNLVERNCRSQLNPAECFKFEVEEKIQCMVSGRVQYNKRTDCILPLPVPLHSAVNKSEVDAFELQRAELQKKGERIDPEAVVRSKIPLSACLDAFGAAELVQDFYSTAVNKKVTAQKTTRLQTFPDYLMIQLKKFAIGQDWVPKKLDVSVIMPHELDLTSFRGHGLQPGEE
;
A
#
# COMPACT_ATOMS: atom_id res chain seq x y z
N MET A 1 -4.92 8.57 -40.94
CA MET A 1 -6.20 8.32 -40.23
C MET A 1 -5.99 8.67 -38.76
N GLN A 2 -6.52 9.81 -38.31
CA GLN A 2 -6.58 10.13 -36.87
C GLN A 2 -7.66 9.26 -36.23
N LYS A 3 -7.33 8.63 -35.09
CA LYS A 3 -8.22 7.73 -34.37
C LYS A 3 -9.30 8.57 -33.67
N THR A 4 -10.54 8.53 -34.18
CA THR A 4 -11.66 9.38 -33.72
C THR A 4 -12.38 8.86 -32.47
N ALA A 5 -12.04 7.65 -31.99
CA ALA A 5 -12.70 7.02 -30.84
C ALA A 5 -11.69 6.51 -29.82
N LYS A 6 -11.84 6.95 -28.56
CA LYS A 6 -11.07 6.45 -27.43
C LYS A 6 -11.44 4.97 -27.16
N SER A 7 -10.44 4.13 -26.94
CA SER A 7 -10.64 2.75 -26.49
C SER A 7 -11.29 2.72 -25.10
N MET A 8 -12.00 1.66 -24.74
CA MET A 8 -12.51 1.45 -23.37
C MET A 8 -11.41 1.55 -22.32
N ILE A 9 -10.19 1.11 -22.66
CA ILE A 9 -8.99 1.27 -21.82
C ILE A 9 -8.56 2.74 -21.70
N GLU A 10 -8.62 3.50 -22.79
CA GLU A 10 -8.29 4.93 -22.79
C GLU A 10 -9.34 5.73 -22.02
N LEU A 11 -10.62 5.34 -22.10
CA LEU A 11 -11.72 5.89 -21.29
C LEU A 11 -11.56 5.57 -19.81
N GLU A 12 -11.18 4.34 -19.45
CA GLU A 12 -10.89 3.97 -18.06
C GLU A 12 -9.65 4.69 -17.51
N ILE A 13 -8.60 4.86 -18.32
CA ILE A 13 -7.40 5.62 -17.93
C ILE A 13 -7.75 7.10 -17.74
N ASP A 14 -8.47 7.72 -18.68
CA ASP A 14 -8.93 9.10 -18.59
C ASP A 14 -9.88 9.29 -17.41
N MET A 15 -10.76 8.31 -17.15
CA MET A 15 -11.63 8.31 -15.97
C MET A 15 -10.80 8.17 -14.69
N ASN A 16 -9.81 7.28 -14.63
CA ASN A 16 -8.92 7.13 -13.47
C ASN A 16 -8.06 8.37 -13.21
N GLN A 17 -7.56 9.04 -14.25
CA GLN A 17 -6.86 10.32 -14.16
C GLN A 17 -7.79 11.44 -13.68
N ARG A 18 -9.08 11.38 -14.03
CA ARG A 18 -10.13 12.30 -13.58
C ARG A 18 -10.77 11.90 -12.25
N ILE A 19 -10.47 10.71 -11.71
CA ILE A 19 -10.95 10.31 -10.38
C ILE A 19 -10.24 11.22 -9.37
N VAL A 20 -11.06 11.89 -8.56
CA VAL A 20 -10.72 12.92 -7.58
C VAL A 20 -9.54 12.56 -6.67
N GLU A 21 -9.29 11.27 -6.38
CA GLU A 21 -8.10 10.85 -5.62
C GLU A 21 -6.79 11.17 -6.36
N TRP A 22 -6.71 11.00 -7.68
CA TRP A 22 -5.55 11.40 -8.46
C TRP A 22 -5.44 12.91 -8.60
N ALA A 23 -6.56 13.61 -8.76
CA ALA A 23 -6.62 15.06 -8.83
C ALA A 23 -6.07 15.71 -7.54
N VAL A 24 -6.51 15.24 -6.36
CA VAL A 24 -6.01 15.72 -5.06
C VAL A 24 -4.55 15.31 -4.81
N ILE A 25 -4.15 14.09 -5.17
CA ILE A 25 -2.76 13.61 -5.02
C ILE A 25 -1.79 14.36 -5.96
N GLN A 26 -2.24 14.75 -7.15
CA GLN A 26 -1.48 15.56 -8.11
C GLN A 26 -1.66 17.07 -7.89
N GLU A 27 -2.32 17.49 -6.80
CA GLU A 27 -2.62 18.89 -6.50
C GLU A 27 -3.28 19.64 -7.68
N SER A 28 -4.15 18.97 -8.45
CA SER A 28 -4.75 19.48 -9.68
C SER A 28 -5.30 20.89 -9.50
N GLY A 29 -4.63 21.88 -10.10
CA GLY A 29 -4.84 23.32 -9.86
C GLY A 29 -3.55 24.06 -9.50
N HIS A 30 -2.54 23.34 -9.01
CA HIS A 30 -1.19 23.84 -8.76
C HIS A 30 -0.28 23.50 -9.94
N LYS A 31 0.50 24.47 -10.42
CA LYS A 31 1.58 24.21 -11.38
C LYS A 31 2.73 23.53 -10.64
N LEU A 32 2.72 22.20 -10.64
CA LEU A 32 3.84 21.43 -10.10
C LEU A 32 5.10 21.66 -10.94
N LYS A 33 6.26 21.72 -10.27
CA LYS A 33 7.56 21.77 -10.95
C LYS A 33 7.89 20.37 -11.46
N PRO A 34 8.03 20.14 -12.78
CA PRO A 34 8.43 18.84 -13.29
C PRO A 34 9.84 18.49 -12.79
N LEU A 35 10.02 17.26 -12.31
CA LEU A 35 11.28 16.74 -11.83
C LEU A 35 11.85 15.75 -12.83
N TYR A 36 13.15 15.85 -13.10
CA TYR A 36 13.89 15.00 -14.03
C TYR A 36 15.15 14.45 -13.35
N GLY A 37 15.65 13.32 -13.82
CA GLY A 37 16.92 12.73 -13.41
C GLY A 37 16.78 11.36 -12.75
N PRO A 38 17.88 10.87 -12.13
CA PRO A 38 17.89 9.60 -11.40
C PRO A 38 16.75 9.51 -10.40
N SER A 39 16.08 8.35 -10.36
CA SER A 39 14.94 8.08 -9.47
C SER A 39 13.67 8.93 -9.71
N TYR A 40 13.61 9.73 -10.78
CA TYR A 40 12.44 10.54 -11.14
C TYR A 40 11.76 10.05 -12.43
N THR A 41 11.91 8.78 -12.79
CA THR A 41 11.26 8.21 -13.97
C THR A 41 9.81 7.79 -13.65
N GLY A 42 8.85 8.31 -14.43
CA GLY A 42 7.45 7.89 -14.35
C GLY A 42 7.19 6.48 -14.90
N LEU A 43 6.10 5.84 -14.44
CA LEU A 43 5.60 4.57 -14.98
C LEU A 43 4.31 4.80 -15.74
N ALA A 44 4.30 4.46 -17.03
CA ALA A 44 3.12 4.58 -17.86
C ALA A 44 2.03 3.58 -17.42
N ASN A 45 0.77 4.02 -17.41
CA ASN A 45 -0.36 3.14 -17.10
C ASN A 45 -0.63 2.18 -18.28
N LEU A 46 -0.66 0.88 -18.00
CA LEU A 46 -0.85 -0.20 -18.99
C LEU A 46 -2.31 -0.70 -19.05
N GLY A 47 -3.26 0.10 -18.56
CA GLY A 47 -4.66 -0.29 -18.34
C GLY A 47 -4.82 -0.87 -16.94
N ASN A 48 -5.29 -0.02 -16.02
CA ASN A 48 -5.49 -0.31 -14.59
C ASN A 48 -4.23 -0.81 -13.86
N SER A 49 -3.03 -0.39 -14.27
CA SER A 49 -1.76 -0.80 -13.62
C SER A 49 -1.26 0.15 -12.53
N CYS A 50 -2.11 1.06 -12.05
CA CYS A 50 -1.73 2.05 -11.02
C CYS A 50 -1.29 1.38 -9.71
N TYR A 51 -1.95 0.31 -9.28
CA TYR A 51 -1.55 -0.44 -8.08
C TYR A 51 -0.10 -0.95 -8.18
N LEU A 52 0.29 -1.48 -9.35
CA LEU A 52 1.64 -1.93 -9.65
C LEU A 52 2.60 -0.74 -9.66
N ASN A 53 2.24 0.31 -10.39
CA ASN A 53 3.11 1.47 -10.55
C ASN A 53 3.43 2.11 -9.18
N SER A 54 2.42 2.31 -8.33
CA SER A 54 2.59 2.88 -7.00
C SER A 54 3.45 2.01 -6.09
N VAL A 55 3.23 0.68 -6.09
CA VAL A 55 4.05 -0.25 -5.29
C VAL A 55 5.49 -0.26 -5.77
N MET A 56 5.73 -0.33 -7.09
CA MET A 56 7.10 -0.39 -7.61
C MET A 56 7.89 0.90 -7.39
N GLN A 57 7.25 2.07 -7.45
CA GLN A 57 7.90 3.35 -7.12
C GLN A 57 8.38 3.39 -5.66
N VAL A 58 7.56 2.91 -4.72
CA VAL A 58 7.94 2.83 -3.31
C VAL A 58 9.05 1.79 -3.11
N VAL A 59 8.89 0.59 -3.67
CA VAL A 59 9.86 -0.51 -3.51
C VAL A 59 11.25 -0.11 -4.01
N PHE A 60 11.35 0.55 -5.17
CA PHE A 60 12.65 1.01 -5.68
C PHE A 60 13.16 2.31 -5.06
N SER A 61 12.41 2.92 -4.13
CA SER A 61 12.92 3.98 -3.26
C SER A 61 13.67 3.42 -2.04
N ILE A 62 13.62 2.11 -1.80
CA ILE A 62 14.21 1.43 -0.64
C ILE A 62 15.63 0.92 -0.98
N PRO A 63 16.67 1.27 -0.20
CA PRO A 63 18.06 0.92 -0.49
C PRO A 63 18.33 -0.58 -0.66
N GLU A 64 17.64 -1.45 0.08
CA GLU A 64 17.82 -2.90 -0.01
C GLU A 64 17.46 -3.42 -1.41
N PHE A 65 16.37 -2.91 -1.99
CA PHE A 65 15.93 -3.25 -3.33
C PHE A 65 16.82 -2.63 -4.40
N GLN A 66 17.31 -1.40 -4.19
CA GLN A 66 18.27 -0.77 -5.08
C GLN A 66 19.59 -1.55 -5.12
N ARG A 67 20.16 -1.88 -3.96
CA ARG A 67 21.38 -2.68 -3.85
C ARG A 67 21.25 -4.05 -4.53
N LYS A 68 20.09 -4.70 -4.36
CA LYS A 68 19.85 -6.03 -4.95
C LYS A 68 19.63 -5.98 -6.45
N PHE A 69 18.83 -5.05 -6.98
CA PHE A 69 18.35 -5.08 -8.36
C PHE A 69 18.95 -4.01 -9.27
N TYR A 70 19.50 -2.92 -8.73
CA TYR A 70 20.13 -1.85 -9.52
C TYR A 70 21.66 -1.93 -9.46
N ASP A 71 22.26 -1.92 -8.27
CA ASP A 71 23.72 -1.90 -8.14
C ASP A 71 24.39 -3.18 -8.68
N GLN A 72 23.69 -4.31 -8.57
CA GLN A 72 24.14 -5.61 -9.08
C GLN A 72 23.63 -5.92 -10.49
N SER A 73 23.00 -4.95 -11.18
CA SER A 73 22.29 -5.17 -12.45
C SER A 73 23.18 -5.74 -13.57
N GLU A 74 24.41 -5.22 -13.74
CA GLU A 74 25.37 -5.72 -14.74
C GLU A 74 25.64 -7.21 -14.56
N SER A 75 25.96 -7.63 -13.33
CA SER A 75 26.19 -9.04 -13.01
C SER A 75 24.96 -9.91 -13.25
N MET A 76 23.74 -9.39 -13.03
CA MET A 76 22.51 -10.15 -13.32
C MET A 76 22.23 -10.25 -14.81
N PHE A 77 22.58 -9.23 -15.60
CA PHE A 77 22.44 -9.27 -17.05
C PHE A 77 23.48 -10.20 -17.69
N ASP A 78 24.72 -10.21 -17.21
CA ASP A 78 25.78 -11.11 -17.71
C ASP A 78 25.48 -12.60 -17.43
N ASN A 79 24.81 -12.89 -16.31
CA ASN A 79 24.42 -14.25 -15.93
C ASN A 79 22.97 -14.58 -16.31
N ALA A 80 22.35 -13.79 -17.19
CA ALA A 80 20.96 -14.02 -17.59
C ALA A 80 20.80 -15.38 -18.30
N PRO A 81 19.69 -16.09 -18.07
CA PRO A 81 19.41 -17.32 -18.79
C PRO A 81 19.14 -17.04 -20.27
N MET A 82 19.08 -18.11 -21.08
CA MET A 82 18.85 -18.03 -22.53
C MET A 82 17.59 -17.24 -22.90
N ASP A 83 16.54 -17.32 -22.09
CA ASP A 83 15.36 -16.46 -22.20
C ASP A 83 15.25 -15.51 -20.99
N PRO A 84 15.83 -14.29 -21.07
CA PRO A 84 15.78 -13.30 -20.00
C PRO A 84 14.39 -12.70 -19.79
N THR A 85 13.42 -12.94 -20.69
CA THR A 85 12.06 -12.40 -20.57
C THR A 85 11.25 -13.14 -19.50
N GLN A 86 11.64 -14.38 -19.18
CA GLN A 86 11.01 -15.23 -18.18
C GLN A 86 11.74 -15.21 -16.83
N ASP A 87 12.87 -14.50 -16.73
CA ASP A 87 13.66 -14.45 -15.51
C ASP A 87 13.24 -13.28 -14.61
N PHE A 88 12.89 -13.61 -13.36
CA PHE A 88 12.39 -12.64 -12.39
C PHE A 88 13.46 -11.59 -12.04
N SER A 89 14.68 -12.02 -11.77
CA SER A 89 15.77 -11.15 -11.33
C SER A 89 16.19 -10.18 -12.44
N VAL A 90 16.23 -10.66 -13.69
CA VAL A 90 16.52 -9.81 -14.86
C VAL A 90 15.40 -8.80 -15.10
N GLN A 91 14.13 -9.20 -15.03
CA GLN A 91 13.02 -8.24 -15.22
C GLN A 91 12.91 -7.22 -14.07
N MET A 92 13.16 -7.63 -12.83
CA MET A 92 13.27 -6.72 -11.69
C MET A 92 14.43 -5.72 -11.89
N SER A 93 15.60 -6.20 -12.29
CA SER A 93 16.78 -5.36 -12.50
C SER A 93 16.61 -4.41 -13.68
N LYS A 94 16.01 -4.87 -14.78
CA LYS A 94 15.65 -4.03 -15.92
C LYS A 94 14.71 -2.89 -15.49
N LEU A 95 13.72 -3.20 -14.66
CA LEU A 95 12.79 -2.19 -14.14
C LEU A 95 13.52 -1.20 -13.22
N ALA A 96 14.39 -1.71 -12.32
CA ALA A 96 15.20 -0.88 -11.43
C ALA A 96 16.07 0.10 -12.21
N VAL A 97 16.80 -0.39 -13.23
CA VAL A 97 17.62 0.46 -14.12
C VAL A 97 16.77 1.50 -14.84
N GLY A 98 15.60 1.12 -15.35
CA GLY A 98 14.68 2.06 -15.98
C GLY A 98 14.22 3.18 -15.05
N LEU A 99 14.00 2.86 -13.77
CA LEU A 99 13.53 3.82 -12.78
C LEU A 99 14.64 4.72 -12.22
N LEU A 100 15.81 4.14 -11.96
CA LEU A 100 16.84 4.75 -11.13
C LEU A 100 17.96 5.42 -11.92
N SER A 101 18.24 4.98 -13.15
CA SER A 101 19.36 5.51 -13.97
C SER A 101 19.21 6.98 -14.37
N GLY A 102 17.98 7.49 -14.46
CA GLY A 102 17.68 8.81 -15.02
C GLY A 102 17.70 8.88 -16.55
N GLU A 103 18.03 7.78 -17.24
CA GLU A 103 18.06 7.75 -18.72
C GLU A 103 16.69 8.06 -19.34
N TYR A 104 15.63 7.67 -18.65
CA TYR A 104 14.23 7.80 -19.06
C TYR A 104 13.52 9.01 -18.43
N SER A 105 14.26 9.85 -17.71
CA SER A 105 13.77 11.06 -17.05
C SER A 105 14.68 12.23 -17.38
N LYS A 106 14.71 12.64 -18.65
CA LYS A 106 15.54 13.75 -19.14
C LYS A 106 14.67 14.98 -19.40
N ALA A 107 15.17 16.15 -19.01
CA ALA A 107 14.52 17.41 -19.34
C ALA A 107 14.48 17.59 -20.87
N PRO A 108 13.38 18.10 -21.44
CA PRO A 108 13.31 18.41 -22.86
C PRO A 108 14.39 19.44 -23.22
N VAL A 109 15.17 19.13 -24.26
CA VAL A 109 16.24 20.02 -24.72
C VAL A 109 15.58 21.18 -25.46
N SER A 110 15.72 22.39 -24.93
CA SER A 110 15.19 23.62 -25.53
C SER A 110 15.93 23.90 -26.85
N GLN A 111 15.45 23.36 -27.97
CA GLN A 111 15.92 23.75 -29.30
C GLN A 111 14.86 24.61 -29.97
N GLY A 112 15.10 25.93 -29.99
CA GLY A 112 14.61 26.90 -30.98
C GLY A 112 13.10 27.11 -31.12
N ASP A 113 12.65 28.32 -30.75
CA ASP A 113 11.48 29.05 -31.29
C ASP A 113 10.25 28.23 -31.73
N GLU A 114 9.49 27.75 -30.73
CA GLU A 114 8.03 27.85 -30.61
C GLU A 114 7.64 27.02 -29.37
N ALA A 115 7.87 27.59 -28.19
CA ALA A 115 7.45 27.01 -26.92
C ALA A 115 5.91 27.00 -26.85
N THR A 116 5.29 25.96 -27.40
CA THR A 116 3.92 25.56 -27.07
C THR A 116 3.97 24.88 -25.70
N SER A 117 4.11 25.72 -24.69
CA SER A 117 4.26 25.37 -23.28
C SER A 117 2.95 24.89 -22.67
N GLU A 118 2.43 23.72 -23.07
CA GLU A 118 1.27 23.11 -22.36
C GLU A 118 1.26 21.58 -22.17
N ASN A 119 2.13 20.74 -22.76
CA ASN A 119 2.05 19.27 -22.52
C ASN A 119 3.39 18.52 -22.68
N GLU A 120 4.46 18.95 -22.01
CA GLU A 120 5.71 18.16 -21.95
C GLU A 120 5.69 17.15 -20.80
N GLU A 121 4.70 16.25 -20.82
CA GLU A 121 4.63 15.13 -19.87
C GLU A 121 5.79 14.15 -20.14
N GLN A 122 6.48 13.72 -19.09
CA GLN A 122 7.44 12.63 -19.24
C GLN A 122 6.69 11.36 -19.70
N PRO A 123 7.11 10.72 -20.81
CA PRO A 123 6.42 9.54 -21.32
C PRO A 123 6.51 8.35 -20.37
N GLY A 124 7.51 8.35 -19.47
CA GLY A 124 7.80 7.27 -18.54
C GLY A 124 8.20 5.97 -19.24
N ILE A 125 8.46 4.94 -18.45
CA ILE A 125 8.72 3.59 -18.97
C ILE A 125 7.44 2.74 -18.95
N LYS A 126 7.33 1.81 -19.89
CA LYS A 126 6.21 0.86 -20.03
C LYS A 126 6.66 -0.53 -19.58
N PRO A 127 6.40 -0.94 -18.32
CA PRO A 127 6.90 -2.21 -17.77
C PRO A 127 6.07 -3.43 -18.23
N ILE A 128 5.84 -3.58 -19.54
CA ILE A 128 4.96 -4.61 -20.10
C ILE A 128 5.49 -6.02 -19.80
N MET A 129 6.78 -6.27 -20.09
CA MET A 129 7.40 -7.58 -19.82
C MET A 129 7.33 -7.94 -18.32
N PHE A 130 7.64 -6.97 -17.46
CA PHE A 130 7.56 -7.14 -16.02
C PHE A 130 6.13 -7.48 -15.57
N LYS A 131 5.12 -6.70 -16.00
CA LYS A 131 3.70 -6.97 -15.68
C LYS A 131 3.29 -8.37 -16.13
N THR A 132 3.66 -8.77 -17.35
CA THR A 132 3.33 -10.10 -17.88
C THR A 132 3.98 -11.21 -17.06
N LEU A 133 5.24 -11.04 -16.66
CA LEU A 133 5.98 -12.05 -15.90
C LEU A 133 5.41 -12.22 -14.48
N ILE A 134 5.26 -11.14 -13.73
CA ILE A 134 4.80 -11.21 -12.33
C ILE A 134 3.34 -11.65 -12.23
N GLY A 135 2.53 -11.36 -13.25
CA GLY A 135 1.13 -11.78 -13.30
C GLY A 135 0.94 -13.22 -13.80
N LYS A 136 1.99 -13.86 -14.34
CA LYS A 136 1.89 -15.17 -14.98
C LYS A 136 1.34 -16.22 -14.01
N GLY A 137 0.21 -16.83 -14.37
CA GLY A 137 -0.46 -17.87 -13.57
C GLY A 137 -1.24 -17.34 -12.36
N HIS A 138 -1.26 -16.04 -12.09
CA HIS A 138 -2.07 -15.46 -11.02
C HIS A 138 -3.47 -15.10 -11.53
N PRO A 139 -4.57 -15.54 -10.87
CA PRO A 139 -5.94 -15.28 -11.33
C PRO A 139 -6.24 -13.80 -11.52
N GLU A 140 -5.79 -12.95 -10.60
CA GLU A 140 -6.04 -11.50 -10.65
C GLU A 140 -4.99 -10.72 -11.46
N PHE A 141 -3.70 -10.85 -11.13
CA PHE A 141 -2.63 -10.05 -11.75
C PHE A 141 -2.30 -10.41 -13.20
N SER A 142 -2.76 -11.56 -13.71
CA SER A 142 -2.70 -11.86 -15.16
C SER A 142 -3.69 -11.03 -15.99
N THR A 143 -4.71 -10.46 -15.35
CA THR A 143 -5.77 -9.69 -16.01
C THR A 143 -5.39 -8.21 -16.20
N LYS A 144 -6.29 -7.46 -16.83
CA LYS A 144 -6.19 -5.99 -16.96
C LYS A 144 -7.18 -5.25 -16.05
N ARG A 145 -7.69 -5.91 -15.01
CA ARG A 145 -8.61 -5.32 -14.03
C ARG A 145 -7.87 -4.48 -13.00
N GLN A 146 -8.61 -3.63 -12.30
CA GLN A 146 -8.13 -2.96 -11.10
C GLN A 146 -7.91 -3.99 -9.99
N GLN A 147 -6.85 -3.81 -9.20
CA GLN A 147 -6.46 -4.73 -8.13
C GLN A 147 -6.00 -3.97 -6.89
N ASP A 148 -5.99 -4.66 -5.75
CA ASP A 148 -5.53 -4.10 -4.49
C ASP A 148 -3.99 -4.00 -4.45
N ALA A 149 -3.49 -2.86 -3.99
CA ALA A 149 -2.05 -2.60 -3.93
C ALA A 149 -1.34 -3.41 -2.83
N GLN A 150 -2.01 -3.68 -1.71
CA GLN A 150 -1.46 -4.50 -0.64
C GLN A 150 -1.38 -5.98 -1.05
N GLU A 151 -2.38 -6.49 -1.75
CA GLU A 151 -2.35 -7.84 -2.31
C GLU A 151 -1.20 -7.98 -3.31
N PHE A 152 -1.04 -7.01 -4.23
CA PHE A 152 0.07 -7.00 -5.17
C PHE A 152 1.43 -6.92 -4.48
N PHE A 153 1.57 -6.08 -3.45
CA PHE A 153 2.81 -5.98 -2.67
C PHE A 153 3.16 -7.30 -1.98
N LEU A 154 2.21 -7.97 -1.32
CA LEU A 154 2.46 -9.30 -0.75
C LEU A 154 2.81 -10.35 -1.81
N HIS A 155 2.15 -10.33 -2.97
CA HIS A 155 2.50 -11.20 -4.09
C HIS A 155 3.94 -10.95 -4.57
N LEU A 156 4.34 -9.68 -4.71
CA LEU A 156 5.71 -9.30 -5.05
C LEU A 156 6.72 -9.81 -4.00
N LEU A 157 6.47 -9.59 -2.70
CA LEU A 157 7.35 -10.07 -1.63
C LEU A 157 7.51 -11.61 -1.68
N ASN A 158 6.43 -12.33 -1.93
CA ASN A 158 6.47 -13.79 -2.11
C ASN A 158 7.32 -14.21 -3.32
N LEU A 159 7.27 -13.46 -4.42
CA LEU A 159 8.13 -13.71 -5.58
C LEU A 159 9.60 -13.40 -5.26
N VAL A 160 9.89 -12.31 -4.55
CA VAL A 160 11.25 -11.96 -4.11
C VAL A 160 11.81 -13.06 -3.21
N GLU A 161 11.04 -13.52 -2.22
CA GLU A 161 11.42 -14.61 -1.30
C GLU A 161 11.76 -15.91 -2.05
N ARG A 162 10.94 -16.28 -3.05
CA ARG A 162 11.17 -17.49 -3.85
C ARG A 162 12.43 -17.41 -4.70
N ASN A 163 12.76 -16.22 -5.23
CA ASN A 163 13.90 -16.02 -6.13
C ASN A 163 15.19 -15.62 -5.41
N CYS A 164 15.14 -15.26 -4.13
CA CYS A 164 16.32 -14.89 -3.33
C CYS A 164 16.71 -15.97 -2.30
N ARG A 165 16.26 -17.22 -2.47
CA ARG A 165 16.63 -18.33 -1.58
C ARG A 165 18.16 -18.47 -1.54
N SER A 166 18.71 -18.45 -0.32
CA SER A 166 20.16 -18.55 -0.06
C SER A 166 21.02 -17.36 -0.58
N GLN A 167 20.38 -16.24 -0.93
CA GLN A 167 21.05 -14.99 -1.27
C GLN A 167 20.56 -13.87 -0.36
N LEU A 168 21.13 -12.66 -0.49
CA LEU A 168 20.58 -11.46 0.14
C LEU A 168 19.13 -11.26 -0.33
N ASN A 169 18.20 -11.31 0.61
CA ASN A 169 16.78 -11.10 0.36
C ASN A 169 16.41 -9.67 0.79
N PRO A 170 16.07 -8.76 -0.15
CA PRO A 170 15.73 -7.39 0.21
C PRO A 170 14.40 -7.29 0.96
N ALA A 171 13.53 -8.31 0.91
CA ALA A 171 12.26 -8.31 1.62
C ALA A 171 12.40 -8.43 3.15
N GLU A 172 13.58 -8.81 3.67
CA GLU A 172 13.82 -8.92 5.11
C GLU A 172 13.64 -7.58 5.84
N CYS A 173 13.89 -6.44 5.17
CA CYS A 173 13.75 -5.11 5.78
C CYS A 173 12.31 -4.77 6.20
N PHE A 174 11.32 -5.50 5.68
CA PHE A 174 9.91 -5.36 6.06
C PHE A 174 9.47 -6.34 7.15
N LYS A 175 10.26 -7.39 7.41
CA LYS A 175 9.82 -8.48 8.29
C LYS A 175 9.93 -8.08 9.75
N PHE A 176 8.85 -8.34 10.48
CA PHE A 176 8.82 -8.16 11.93
C PHE A 176 7.98 -9.26 12.58
N GLU A 177 8.17 -9.45 13.88
CA GLU A 177 7.44 -10.41 14.67
C GLU A 177 6.34 -9.71 15.47
N VAL A 178 5.14 -10.29 15.44
CA VAL A 178 3.99 -9.92 16.27
C VAL A 178 3.84 -10.96 17.36
N GLU A 179 3.70 -10.49 18.59
CA GLU A 179 3.37 -11.29 19.75
C GLU A 179 1.88 -11.16 20.08
N GLU A 180 1.20 -12.30 20.19
CA GLU A 180 -0.18 -12.40 20.65
C GLU A 180 -0.22 -13.10 22.01
N LYS A 181 -0.70 -12.39 23.02
CA LYS A 181 -0.94 -12.93 24.36
C LYS A 181 -2.41 -13.25 24.53
N ILE A 182 -2.72 -14.49 24.88
CA ILE A 182 -4.07 -14.96 25.23
C ILE A 182 -4.07 -15.28 26.72
N GLN A 183 -4.96 -14.66 27.49
CA GLN A 183 -5.13 -14.89 28.92
C GLN A 183 -6.51 -15.47 29.22
N CYS A 184 -6.56 -16.59 29.94
CA CYS A 184 -7.80 -17.15 30.44
C CYS A 184 -8.34 -16.30 31.60
N MET A 185 -9.53 -15.71 31.45
CA MET A 185 -10.10 -14.81 32.47
C MET A 185 -10.54 -15.52 33.76
N VAL A 186 -10.59 -16.86 33.75
CA VAL A 186 -10.98 -17.66 34.93
C VAL A 186 -9.76 -18.15 35.71
N SER A 187 -8.74 -18.67 35.03
CA SER A 187 -7.53 -19.21 35.69
C SER A 187 -6.39 -18.21 35.81
N GLY A 188 -6.44 -17.10 35.08
CA GLY A 188 -5.33 -16.15 34.99
C GLY A 188 -4.18 -16.59 34.07
N ARG A 189 -4.14 -17.88 33.67
CA ARG A 189 -3.06 -18.44 32.86
C ARG A 189 -2.99 -17.86 31.45
N VAL A 190 -1.78 -17.78 30.91
CA VAL A 190 -1.47 -17.10 29.65
C VAL A 190 -0.82 -18.04 28.64
N GLN A 191 -1.00 -17.70 27.37
CA GLN A 191 -0.29 -18.31 26.25
C GLN A 191 0.19 -17.20 25.33
N TYR A 192 1.48 -17.27 24.96
CA TYR A 192 2.09 -16.37 23.99
C TYR A 192 2.31 -17.09 22.67
N ASN A 193 1.80 -16.52 21.59
CA ASN A 193 2.05 -16.98 20.22
C ASN A 193 2.80 -15.90 19.46
N LYS A 194 3.70 -16.30 18.57
CA LYS A 194 4.45 -15.40 17.71
C LYS A 194 4.13 -15.68 16.26
N ARG A 195 4.03 -14.63 15.44
CA ARG A 195 3.95 -14.74 13.99
C ARG A 195 4.84 -13.70 13.33
N THR A 196 5.37 -14.02 12.16
CA THR A 196 6.11 -13.08 11.32
C THR A 196 5.15 -12.43 10.35
N ASP A 197 5.16 -11.09 10.30
CA ASP A 197 4.38 -10.29 9.35
C ASP A 197 5.32 -9.34 8.58
N CYS A 198 4.88 -8.88 7.40
CA CYS A 198 5.57 -7.85 6.61
C CYS A 198 4.79 -6.54 6.52
N ILE A 199 3.55 -6.55 7.04
CA ILE A 199 2.61 -5.43 6.97
C ILE A 199 1.88 -5.38 8.30
N LEU A 200 1.74 -4.19 8.86
CA LEU A 200 0.96 -3.92 10.06
C LEU A 200 -0.45 -3.47 9.66
N PRO A 201 -1.46 -4.37 9.74
CA PRO A 201 -2.83 -4.00 9.45
C PRO A 201 -3.46 -3.25 10.64
N LEU A 202 -3.75 -1.98 10.47
CA LEU A 202 -4.38 -1.15 11.50
C LEU A 202 -5.90 -1.03 11.28
N PRO A 203 -6.71 -1.32 12.31
CA PRO A 203 -8.13 -1.00 12.29
C PRO A 203 -8.32 0.52 12.31
N VAL A 204 -9.47 0.96 11.80
CA VAL A 204 -9.81 2.38 11.69
C VAL A 204 -11.03 2.66 12.57
N PRO A 205 -10.85 3.07 13.84
CA PRO A 205 -11.95 3.28 14.78
C PRO A 205 -12.71 4.58 14.44
N LEU A 206 -13.84 4.45 13.74
CA LEU A 206 -14.66 5.61 13.34
C LEU A 206 -15.16 6.45 14.52
N HIS A 207 -15.33 5.84 15.70
CA HIS A 207 -15.74 6.54 16.92
C HIS A 207 -14.67 7.50 17.46
N SER A 208 -13.41 7.34 17.05
CA SER A 208 -12.28 8.18 17.45
C SER A 208 -12.09 9.40 16.54
N ALA A 209 -13.07 9.73 15.70
CA ALA A 209 -13.01 10.89 14.81
C ALA A 209 -13.02 12.22 15.61
N VAL A 210 -12.05 13.10 15.32
CA VAL A 210 -11.87 14.36 16.07
C VAL A 210 -12.77 15.51 15.58
N ASN A 211 -13.31 15.40 14.38
CA ASN A 211 -14.11 16.45 13.72
C ASN A 211 -15.56 16.01 13.50
N LYS A 212 -16.13 15.25 14.45
CA LYS A 212 -17.47 14.67 14.31
C LYS A 212 -18.55 15.70 13.97
N SER A 213 -18.56 16.85 14.66
CA SER A 213 -19.53 17.92 14.41
C SER A 213 -19.44 18.52 12.99
N GLU A 214 -18.24 18.63 12.43
CA GLU A 214 -18.04 19.11 11.04
C GLU A 214 -18.59 18.10 10.03
N VAL A 215 -18.34 16.81 10.28
CA VAL A 215 -18.83 15.72 9.43
C VAL A 215 -20.36 15.66 9.48
N ASP A 216 -20.96 15.70 10.68
CA ASP A 216 -22.41 15.65 10.84
C ASP A 216 -23.09 16.83 10.11
N ALA A 217 -22.51 18.04 10.18
CA ALA A 217 -22.99 19.21 9.45
C ALA A 217 -22.89 19.02 7.92
N PHE A 218 -21.77 18.48 7.43
CA PHE A 218 -21.59 18.18 6.02
C PHE A 218 -22.54 17.09 5.53
N GLU A 219 -22.82 16.07 6.32
CA GLU A 219 -23.75 14.99 5.94
C GLU A 219 -25.19 15.48 5.83
N LEU A 220 -25.61 16.41 6.69
CA LEU A 220 -26.91 17.09 6.58
C LEU A 220 -26.98 17.91 5.29
N GLN A 221 -25.97 18.74 5.02
CA GLN A 221 -25.89 19.53 3.78
C GLN A 221 -25.88 18.63 2.55
N ARG A 222 -25.12 17.54 2.58
CA ARG A 222 -25.07 16.54 1.51
C ARG A 222 -26.45 15.93 1.25
N ALA A 223 -27.18 15.56 2.28
CA ALA A 223 -28.52 14.99 2.14
C ALA A 223 -29.52 15.99 1.54
N GLU A 224 -29.38 17.29 1.85
CA GLU A 224 -30.19 18.36 1.26
C GLU A 224 -29.86 18.58 -0.22
N LEU A 225 -28.57 18.68 -0.57
CA LEU A 225 -28.11 18.82 -1.96
C LEU A 225 -28.54 17.62 -2.81
N GLN A 226 -28.44 16.40 -2.26
CA GLN A 226 -28.85 15.19 -2.94
C GLN A 226 -30.36 15.15 -3.19
N LYS A 227 -31.20 15.65 -2.27
CA LYS A 227 -32.65 15.83 -2.49
C LYS A 227 -32.95 16.84 -3.59
N LYS A 228 -32.11 17.87 -3.75
CA LYS A 228 -32.22 18.88 -4.81
C LYS A 228 -31.64 18.41 -6.16
N GLY A 229 -30.96 17.26 -6.20
CA GLY A 229 -30.28 16.76 -7.39
C GLY A 229 -29.02 17.54 -7.76
N GLU A 230 -28.50 18.35 -6.84
CA GLU A 230 -27.30 19.16 -7.04
C GLU A 230 -26.03 18.33 -6.83
N ARG A 231 -24.99 18.62 -7.62
CA ARG A 231 -23.69 17.97 -7.47
C ARG A 231 -22.92 18.61 -6.32
N ILE A 232 -22.30 17.77 -5.51
CA ILE A 232 -21.41 18.20 -4.43
C ILE A 232 -20.06 18.56 -5.04
N ASP A 233 -19.54 19.73 -4.69
CA ASP A 233 -18.18 20.11 -5.04
C ASP A 233 -17.18 19.14 -4.37
N PRO A 234 -16.32 18.45 -5.15
CA PRO A 234 -15.33 17.53 -4.61
C PRO A 234 -14.37 18.17 -3.59
N GLU A 235 -14.07 19.46 -3.72
CA GLU A 235 -13.17 20.19 -2.80
C GLU A 235 -13.84 20.48 -1.45
N ALA A 236 -15.18 20.51 -1.41
CA ALA A 236 -15.96 20.75 -0.20
C ALA A 236 -16.20 19.48 0.64
N VAL A 237 -15.68 18.31 0.23
CA VAL A 237 -15.93 17.04 0.92
C VAL A 237 -15.24 17.00 2.28
N VAL A 238 -16.03 16.94 3.35
CA VAL A 238 -15.54 16.79 4.72
C VAL A 238 -15.49 15.31 5.09
N ARG A 239 -14.29 14.82 5.45
CA ARG A 239 -14.06 13.44 5.90
C ARG A 239 -13.86 13.37 7.41
N SER A 240 -14.22 12.25 8.03
CA SER A 240 -13.85 11.96 9.42
C SER A 240 -12.32 11.89 9.54
N LYS A 241 -11.76 12.70 10.43
CA LYS A 241 -10.33 12.79 10.72
C LYS A 241 -10.02 11.89 11.91
N ILE A 242 -9.20 10.86 11.70
CA ILE A 242 -8.84 9.87 12.72
C ILE A 242 -7.33 9.97 12.97
N PRO A 243 -6.86 10.20 14.19
CA PRO A 243 -5.43 10.16 14.51
C PRO A 243 -4.85 8.76 14.32
N LEU A 244 -3.64 8.64 13.77
CA LEU A 244 -2.95 7.33 13.67
C LEU A 244 -2.78 6.67 15.05
N SER A 245 -2.57 7.44 16.11
CA SER A 245 -2.48 6.92 17.48
C SER A 245 -3.73 6.13 17.88
N ALA A 246 -4.93 6.60 17.53
CA ALA A 246 -6.16 5.88 17.82
C ALA A 246 -6.23 4.53 17.07
N CYS A 247 -5.70 4.47 15.85
CA CYS A 247 -5.61 3.21 15.09
C CYS A 247 -4.62 2.23 15.74
N LEU A 248 -3.50 2.72 16.27
CA LEU A 248 -2.51 1.93 16.99
C LEU A 248 -3.05 1.45 18.35
N ASP A 249 -3.72 2.31 19.09
CA ASP A 249 -4.39 1.96 20.35
C ASP A 249 -5.45 0.87 20.10
N ALA A 250 -6.24 0.99 19.03
CA ALA A 250 -7.21 -0.02 18.64
C ALA A 250 -6.55 -1.35 18.22
N PHE A 251 -5.36 -1.31 17.58
CA PHE A 251 -4.57 -2.51 17.29
C PHE A 251 -4.07 -3.19 18.57
N GLY A 252 -3.62 -2.41 19.54
CA GLY A 252 -3.10 -2.90 20.83
C GLY A 252 -4.17 -3.15 21.90
N ALA A 253 -5.44 -2.85 21.63
CA ALA A 253 -6.51 -2.98 22.59
C ALA A 253 -6.73 -4.46 22.98
N ALA A 254 -7.17 -4.68 24.22
CA ALA A 254 -7.54 -6.01 24.67
C ALA A 254 -8.89 -6.41 24.07
N GLU A 255 -8.90 -7.54 23.35
CA GLU A 255 -10.10 -8.11 22.75
C GLU A 255 -10.60 -9.29 23.60
N LEU A 256 -11.91 -9.36 23.84
CA LEU A 256 -12.52 -10.49 24.52
C LEU A 256 -12.91 -11.58 23.52
N VAL A 257 -12.29 -12.75 23.66
CA VAL A 257 -12.59 -13.94 22.86
C VAL A 257 -13.56 -14.82 23.65
N GLN A 258 -14.80 -14.87 23.18
CA GLN A 258 -15.84 -15.75 23.75
C GLN A 258 -15.64 -17.20 23.27
N ASP A 259 -16.21 -18.15 24.02
CA ASP A 259 -16.16 -19.59 23.70
C ASP A 259 -14.75 -20.20 23.54
N PHE A 260 -13.74 -19.58 24.15
CA PHE A 260 -12.37 -20.09 24.16
C PHE A 260 -12.25 -21.33 25.06
N TYR A 261 -11.76 -22.44 24.52
CA TYR A 261 -11.53 -23.64 25.31
C TYR A 261 -10.22 -23.52 26.10
N SER A 262 -10.32 -23.35 27.42
CA SER A 262 -9.15 -23.27 28.30
C SER A 262 -8.75 -24.66 28.79
N THR A 263 -7.52 -25.08 28.47
CA THR A 263 -6.91 -26.31 28.99
C THR A 263 -6.70 -26.28 30.51
N ALA A 264 -6.51 -25.09 31.09
CA ALA A 264 -6.34 -24.92 32.53
C ALA A 264 -7.62 -25.19 33.34
N VAL A 265 -8.78 -24.85 32.77
CA VAL A 265 -10.10 -25.02 33.45
C VAL A 265 -10.93 -26.16 32.83
N ASN A 266 -10.41 -26.77 31.75
CA ASN A 266 -11.04 -27.86 31.00
C ASN A 266 -12.49 -27.54 30.54
N LYS A 267 -12.76 -26.28 30.18
CA LYS A 267 -14.08 -25.82 29.72
C LYS A 267 -13.97 -24.58 28.83
N LYS A 268 -15.07 -24.26 28.14
CA LYS A 268 -15.20 -23.00 27.39
C LYS A 268 -15.36 -21.82 28.36
N VAL A 269 -14.57 -20.78 28.14
CA VAL A 269 -14.50 -19.56 28.96
C VAL A 269 -14.29 -18.36 28.04
N THR A 270 -14.36 -17.16 28.61
CA THR A 270 -13.87 -15.95 27.96
C THR A 270 -12.37 -15.83 28.16
N ALA A 271 -11.63 -15.57 27.08
CA ALA A 271 -10.22 -15.20 27.12
C ALA A 271 -10.04 -13.74 26.72
N GLN A 272 -8.95 -13.13 27.18
CA GLN A 272 -8.52 -11.81 26.75
C GLN A 272 -7.32 -11.96 25.82
N LYS A 273 -7.42 -11.43 24.61
CA LYS A 273 -6.35 -11.41 23.62
C LYS A 273 -5.76 -10.01 23.54
N THR A 274 -4.44 -9.91 23.54
CA THR A 274 -3.71 -8.66 23.30
C THR A 274 -2.61 -8.88 22.27
N THR A 275 -2.38 -7.87 21.43
CA THR A 275 -1.40 -7.94 20.34
C THR A 275 -0.32 -6.88 20.55
N ARG A 276 0.95 -7.25 20.40
CA ARG A 276 2.12 -6.39 20.55
C ARG A 276 3.17 -6.68 19.48
N LEU A 277 4.10 -5.77 19.28
CA LEU A 277 5.22 -5.91 18.33
C LEU A 277 6.43 -6.49 19.07
N GLN A 278 6.82 -7.71 18.73
CA GLN A 278 7.98 -8.37 19.34
C GLN A 278 9.29 -7.80 18.80
N THR A 279 9.33 -7.53 17.49
CA THR A 279 10.44 -6.84 16.82
C THR A 279 9.90 -5.69 15.97
N PHE A 280 10.80 -4.80 15.55
CA PHE A 280 10.49 -3.68 14.67
C PHE A 280 11.31 -3.81 13.39
N PRO A 281 10.70 -3.64 12.20
CA PRO A 281 11.42 -3.71 10.92
C PRO A 281 12.14 -2.40 10.63
N ASP A 282 13.08 -2.42 9.69
CA ASP A 282 13.74 -1.20 9.19
C ASP A 282 12.72 -0.28 8.48
N TYR A 283 11.80 -0.89 7.73
CA TYR A 283 10.70 -0.21 7.06
C TYR A 283 9.37 -0.82 7.49
N LEU A 284 8.55 -0.05 8.21
CA LEU A 284 7.23 -0.50 8.64
C LEU A 284 6.16 -0.16 7.58
N MET A 285 5.65 -1.19 6.90
CA MET A 285 4.51 -1.03 6.00
C MET A 285 3.20 -1.07 6.80
N ILE A 286 2.40 0.00 6.74
CA ILE A 286 1.11 0.09 7.44
C ILE A 286 -0.03 -0.03 6.45
N GLN A 287 -0.91 -1.01 6.64
CA GLN A 287 -2.18 -1.11 5.92
C GLN A 287 -3.31 -0.56 6.78
N LEU A 288 -3.91 0.55 6.38
CA LEU A 288 -5.14 1.03 6.99
C LEU A 288 -6.34 0.23 6.48
N LYS A 289 -7.04 -0.48 7.36
CA LYS A 289 -8.25 -1.24 7.04
C LYS A 289 -9.46 -0.32 6.84
N LYS A 290 -9.42 0.47 5.77
CA LYS A 290 -10.47 1.44 5.38
C LYS A 290 -11.62 0.77 4.63
N PHE A 291 -12.06 -0.38 5.12
CA PHE A 291 -13.18 -1.12 4.53
C PHE A 291 -13.97 -1.83 5.63
N ALA A 292 -15.28 -1.91 5.43
CA ALA A 292 -16.20 -2.61 6.31
C ALA A 292 -17.25 -3.35 5.48
N ILE A 293 -17.86 -4.38 6.06
CA ILE A 293 -18.98 -5.09 5.44
C ILE A 293 -20.27 -4.40 5.87
N GLY A 294 -21.07 -3.94 4.91
CA GLY A 294 -22.39 -3.38 5.19
C GLY A 294 -23.38 -4.44 5.67
N GLN A 295 -24.54 -4.01 6.19
CA GLN A 295 -25.62 -4.93 6.58
C GLN A 295 -26.12 -5.80 5.41
N ASP A 296 -25.93 -5.32 4.19
CA ASP A 296 -26.20 -5.95 2.91
C ASP A 296 -25.10 -6.90 2.43
N TRP A 297 -24.07 -7.17 3.24
CA TRP A 297 -22.87 -7.94 2.89
C TRP A 297 -22.03 -7.33 1.75
N VAL A 298 -22.30 -6.08 1.39
CA VAL A 298 -21.54 -5.36 0.37
C VAL A 298 -20.34 -4.70 1.05
N PRO A 299 -19.10 -4.91 0.55
CA PRO A 299 -17.93 -4.20 1.02
C PRO A 299 -18.07 -2.70 0.76
N LYS A 300 -17.83 -1.88 1.79
CA LYS A 300 -17.89 -0.42 1.72
C LYS A 300 -16.55 0.16 2.10
N LYS A 301 -16.04 1.07 1.27
CA LYS A 301 -14.86 1.88 1.58
C LYS A 301 -15.20 2.86 2.70
N LEU A 302 -14.35 2.93 3.71
CA LEU A 302 -14.41 3.93 4.76
C LEU A 302 -13.69 5.19 4.26
N ASP A 303 -14.45 6.16 3.76
CA ASP A 303 -13.91 7.43 3.26
C ASP A 303 -13.54 8.37 4.42
N VAL A 304 -12.44 8.05 5.08
CA VAL A 304 -11.89 8.79 6.22
C VAL A 304 -10.52 9.38 5.90
N SER A 305 -10.11 10.41 6.61
CA SER A 305 -8.75 10.94 6.60
C SER A 305 -8.02 10.47 7.85
N VAL A 306 -6.93 9.72 7.69
CA VAL A 306 -6.08 9.34 8.83
C VAL A 306 -4.93 10.33 8.92
N ILE A 307 -4.81 10.99 10.07
CA ILE A 307 -3.75 11.97 10.32
C ILE A 307 -2.46 11.19 10.61
N MET A 308 -1.55 11.17 9.63
CA MET A 308 -0.25 10.53 9.75
C MET A 308 0.77 11.53 10.33
N PRO A 309 1.43 11.20 11.46
CA PRO A 309 2.50 12.04 11.98
C PRO A 309 3.77 11.88 11.15
N HIS A 310 4.64 12.89 11.16
CA HIS A 310 5.97 12.80 10.54
C HIS A 310 6.93 11.92 11.34
N GLU A 311 6.77 11.89 12.66
CA GLU A 311 7.54 11.05 13.57
C GLU A 311 6.60 10.11 14.32
N LEU A 312 6.97 8.84 14.42
CA LEU A 312 6.15 7.80 15.04
C LEU A 312 6.98 7.01 16.04
N ASP A 313 6.62 7.11 17.32
CA ASP A 313 7.18 6.28 18.38
C ASP A 313 6.26 5.07 18.65
N LEU A 314 6.81 3.87 18.49
CA LEU A 314 6.11 2.60 18.71
C LEU A 314 6.60 1.85 19.96
N THR A 315 7.45 2.48 20.78
CA THR A 315 8.08 1.83 21.94
C THR A 315 7.05 1.25 22.91
N SER A 316 5.91 1.94 23.10
CA SER A 316 4.81 1.49 23.97
C SER A 316 4.09 0.23 23.48
N PHE A 317 4.24 -0.12 22.20
CA PHE A 317 3.64 -1.32 21.59
C PHE A 317 4.57 -2.53 21.62
N ARG A 318 5.76 -2.41 22.22
CA ARG A 318 6.71 -3.51 22.31
C ARG A 318 6.18 -4.67 23.18
N GLY A 319 6.28 -5.89 22.67
CA GLY A 319 6.01 -7.12 23.39
C GLY A 319 7.16 -7.42 24.36
N HIS A 320 6.82 -7.93 25.54
CA HIS A 320 7.79 -8.27 26.57
C HIS A 320 7.86 -9.79 26.84
N GLY A 321 7.09 -10.61 26.11
CA GLY A 321 6.99 -12.04 26.36
C GLY A 321 6.37 -12.37 27.71
N LEU A 322 6.55 -13.62 28.14
CA LEU A 322 6.09 -14.12 29.43
C LEU A 322 6.71 -13.32 30.58
N GLN A 323 5.87 -12.76 31.45
CA GLN A 323 6.31 -11.95 32.59
C GLN A 323 6.49 -12.78 33.87
N PRO A 324 7.36 -12.34 34.80
CA PRO A 324 7.44 -12.95 36.12
C PRO A 324 6.08 -12.94 36.83
N GLY A 325 5.63 -14.12 37.28
CA GLY A 325 4.34 -14.31 37.95
C GLY A 325 3.19 -14.71 37.03
N GLU A 326 3.42 -14.79 35.72
CA GLU A 326 2.48 -15.41 34.78
C GLU A 326 2.71 -16.93 34.72
N GLU A 327 1.60 -17.69 34.68
CA GLU A 327 1.56 -19.15 34.51
C GLU A 327 0.89 -19.56 33.20
#